data_AF-A0A953ZZ20-F1
#
_entry.id   AF-A0A953ZZ20-F1
#
_cell.length_a   1.000
_cell.length_b   1.000
_cell.length_c   1.000
_cell.angle_alpha   90.00
_cell.angle_beta   90.00
_cell.angle_gamma   90.00
#
_symmetry.space_group_name_H-M   'P 1'
#
loop_
_entity.id
_entity.type
_entity.pdbx_description
1 polymer ?
#
loop_
_entity_poly.entity_id
_entity_poly.type
_entity_poly.pdbx_seq_one_letter_code
_entity_poly.pdbx_strand_id
1 'polypeptide(L)' 'PLAMDRIFALRLGAHAATLLLEGRFGRMAAMQNGEIADVPLAEAVARIRKLSDHFLDRYEAFFAFPNP' A
#
# COMPACT_ATOMS: atom_id res chain seq x y z
N PRO A 1 -11.61 -9.56 3.54
CA PRO A 1 -10.42 -9.85 2.71
C PRO A 1 -10.74 -10.83 1.56
N LEU A 2 -10.49 -10.38 0.33
CA LEU A 2 -10.53 -11.20 -0.87
C LEU A 2 -9.35 -12.19 -0.90
N ALA A 3 -9.37 -13.15 -1.81
CA ALA A 3 -8.27 -14.11 -1.96
C ALA A 3 -6.93 -13.40 -2.23
N MET A 4 -6.94 -12.35 -3.06
CA MET A 4 -5.75 -11.55 -3.34
C MET A 4 -5.22 -10.84 -2.09
N ASP A 5 -6.10 -10.30 -1.23
CA ASP A 5 -5.66 -9.65 0.01
C ASP A 5 -4.92 -10.62 0.93
N ARG A 6 -5.36 -11.89 1.00
CA ARG A 6 -4.68 -12.91 1.81
C ARG A 6 -3.30 -13.25 1.28
N ILE A 7 -3.17 -13.43 -0.04
CA ILE A 7 -1.87 -13.69 -0.69
C ILE A 7 -0.96 -12.48 -0.49
N PHE A 8 -1.49 -11.27 -0.65
CA PHE A 8 -0.75 -10.04 -0.48
C PHE A 8 -0.24 -9.87 0.96
N ALA A 9 -1.13 -10.01 1.95
CA ALA A 9 -0.77 -9.93 3.37
C ALA A 9 0.26 -11.00 3.77
N LEU A 10 0.12 -12.23 3.26
CA LEU A 10 1.08 -13.31 3.51
C LEU A 10 2.47 -12.94 2.97
N ARG A 11 2.55 -12.46 1.72
CA ARG A 11 3.83 -12.08 1.09
C ARG A 11 4.51 -10.93 1.84
N LEU A 12 3.74 -9.90 2.24
CA LEU A 12 4.27 -8.79 3.04
C LEU A 12 4.75 -9.24 4.42
N GLY A 13 3.95 -10.04 5.12
CA GLY A 13 4.28 -10.54 6.45
C GLY A 13 5.52 -11.44 6.44
N ALA A 14 5.66 -12.32 5.43
CA ALA A 14 6.84 -13.15 5.26
C ALA A 14 8.10 -12.30 5.05
N HIS A 15 8.04 -11.28 4.18
CA HIS A 15 9.18 -10.38 3.95
C HIS A 15 9.53 -9.56 5.19
N ALA A 16 8.53 -9.05 5.92
CA ALA A 16 8.76 -8.35 7.17
C ALA A 16 9.44 -9.24 8.22
N ALA A 17 9.05 -10.52 8.32
CA ALA A 17 9.72 -11.48 9.20
C ALA A 17 11.19 -11.70 8.80
N THR A 18 11.48 -11.83 7.50
CA THR A 18 12.87 -11.91 7.00
C THR A 18 13.68 -10.67 7.41
N LEU A 19 13.14 -9.46 7.26
CA LEU A 19 13.84 -8.24 7.68
C LEU A 19 14.16 -8.23 9.18
N LEU A 20 13.26 -8.73 10.02
CA LEU A 20 13.51 -8.87 11.47
C LEU A 20 14.65 -9.85 11.75
N LEU A 21 14.66 -11.01 11.06
CA LEU A 21 15.72 -12.01 11.20
C LEU A 21 17.08 -11.48 10.71
N GLU A 22 17.09 -10.61 9.71
CA GLU A 22 18.28 -9.91 9.19
C GLU A 22 18.71 -8.71 10.06
N GLY A 23 17.96 -8.37 11.11
CA GLY A 23 18.22 -7.19 11.95
C GLY A 23 18.00 -5.85 11.24
N ARG A 24 17.27 -5.85 10.11
CA ARG A 24 16.99 -4.66 9.29
C ARG A 24 15.73 -3.94 9.78
N PHE A 25 15.82 -3.35 10.96
CA PHE A 25 14.74 -2.58 11.57
C PHE A 25 14.47 -1.24 10.86
N GLY A 26 13.32 -0.63 11.17
CA GLY A 26 12.94 0.67 10.61
C GLY A 26 12.56 0.62 9.12
N ARG A 27 12.19 -0.57 8.62
CA ARG A 27 11.82 -0.80 7.22
C ARG A 27 10.40 -1.36 7.13
N MET A 28 9.71 -1.01 6.04
CA MET A 28 8.35 -1.46 5.75
C MET A 28 8.37 -2.38 4.53
N ALA A 29 7.86 -3.60 4.67
CA ALA A 29 7.58 -4.47 3.53
C ALA A 29 6.49 -3.81 2.66
N ALA A 30 6.70 -3.81 1.34
CA ALA A 30 5.83 -3.15 0.38
C ALA A 30 5.78 -3.93 -0.95
N MET A 31 4.86 -3.55 -1.83
CA MET A 31 4.84 -3.97 -3.23
C MET A 31 5.31 -2.82 -4.10
N GLN A 32 6.32 -3.05 -4.93
CA GLN A 32 6.78 -2.11 -5.95
C GLN A 32 6.84 -2.83 -7.29
N ASN A 33 6.13 -2.30 -8.29
CA ASN A 33 6.10 -2.85 -9.65
C ASN A 33 5.75 -4.35 -9.73
N GLY A 34 4.88 -4.84 -8.85
CA GLY A 34 4.46 -6.25 -8.80
C GLY A 34 5.38 -7.17 -7.98
N GLU A 35 6.50 -6.65 -7.48
CA GLU A 35 7.45 -7.37 -6.64
C GLU A 35 7.42 -6.94 -5.18
N ILE A 36 7.71 -7.89 -4.29
CA ILE A 36 7.85 -7.59 -2.86
C ILE A 36 9.21 -6.92 -2.64
N ALA A 37 9.19 -5.77 -1.99
CA ALA A 37 10.35 -4.96 -1.68
C ALA A 37 10.22 -4.39 -0.27
N ASP A 38 11.22 -3.62 0.16
CA ASP A 38 11.15 -2.86 1.41
C ASP A 38 11.65 -1.42 1.25
N VAL A 39 11.00 -0.52 1.99
CA VAL A 39 11.30 0.93 1.98
C VAL A 39 11.61 1.42 3.39
N PRO A 40 12.32 2.55 3.56
CA PRO A 40 12.49 3.14 4.88
C PRO A 40 11.12 3.51 5.45
N LEU A 41 10.82 3.05 6.67
CA LEU A 41 9.52 3.28 7.29
C LEU A 41 9.24 4.79 7.47
N ALA A 42 10.29 5.57 7.81
CA ALA A 42 10.20 7.01 7.96
C ALA A 42 9.76 7.73 6.67
N GLU A 43 10.27 7.29 5.51
CA GLU A 43 9.89 7.85 4.21
C GLU A 43 8.47 7.43 3.83
N ALA A 44 8.09 6.18 4.08
CA ALA A 44 6.77 5.65 3.75
C ALA A 44 5.64 6.41 4.46
N VAL A 45 5.88 6.86 5.70
CA VAL A 45 4.89 7.60 6.50
C VAL A 45 5.02 9.11 6.39
N ALA A 46 6.04 9.62 5.69
CA ALA A 46 6.31 11.06 5.59
C ALA A 46 5.17 11.84 4.93
N ARG A 47 4.39 11.19 4.06
CA ARG A 47 3.26 11.81 3.38
C ARG A 47 2.13 10.82 3.14
N ILE A 48 0.90 11.27 3.36
CA ILE A 48 -0.30 10.53 2.97
C ILE A 48 -0.43 10.55 1.43
N ARG A 49 -0.55 9.37 0.82
CA ARG A 49 -0.91 9.23 -0.59
C ARG A 49 -2.38 9.61 -0.79
N LYS A 50 -2.61 10.79 -1.34
CA LYS A 50 -3.94 11.23 -1.79
C LYS A 50 -4.21 10.76 -3.21
N LEU A 51 -5.49 10.59 -3.56
CA LEU A 51 -5.90 10.49 -4.96
C LEU A 51 -5.65 11.85 -5.63
N SER A 52 -5.23 11.84 -6.90
CA SER A 52 -5.06 13.08 -7.66
C SER A 52 -6.41 13.60 -8.14
N ASP A 53 -6.50 14.92 -8.35
CA ASP A 53 -7.72 15.55 -8.90
C ASP A 53 -8.05 14.92 -10.25
N HIS A 54 -7.07 14.75 -11.14
CA HIS A 54 -7.24 14.04 -12.42
C HIS A 54 -7.84 12.62 -12.27
N PHE A 55 -7.52 11.90 -11.20
CA PHE A 55 -8.11 10.59 -10.95
C PHE A 55 -9.58 10.72 -10.52
N LEU A 56 -9.88 11.70 -9.68
CA LEU A 56 -11.23 11.96 -9.17
C LEU A 56 -12.18 12.50 -10.25
N ASP A 57 -11.67 13.33 -11.16
CA ASP A 57 -12.43 13.91 -12.28
C ASP A 57 -13.14 12.82 -13.11
N ARG A 58 -12.50 11.65 -13.29
CA ARG A 58 -13.11 10.50 -14.00
C ARG A 58 -14.42 10.03 -13.36
N TYR A 59 -14.58 10.25 -12.07
CA TYR A 59 -15.70 9.77 -11.28
C TYR A 59 -16.63 10.90 -10.84
N GLU A 60 -16.52 12.10 -11.44
CA GLU A 60 -17.38 13.24 -11.12
C GLU A 60 -18.86 12.86 -11.17
N ALA A 61 -19.27 12.10 -12.20
CA ALA A 61 -20.64 11.60 -12.33
C ALA A 61 -21.09 10.72 -11.14
N PHE A 62 -20.19 9.92 -10.55
CA PHE A 62 -20.50 9.09 -9.39
C PHE A 62 -20.77 9.94 -8.13
N PHE A 63 -20.09 11.09 -8.00
CA PHE A 63 -20.24 12.00 -6.87
C PHE A 63 -21.30 13.09 -7.10
N ALA A 64 -21.74 13.31 -8.34
CA ALA A 64 -22.75 14.29 -8.72
C ALA A 64 -24.20 13.81 -8.47
N PHE A 65 -24.43 12.53 -8.21
CA PHE A 65 -25.73 12.06 -7.75
C PHE A 65 -25.92 12.38 -6.27
N PRO A 66 -27.02 13.05 -5.86
CA PRO A 66 -27.34 13.15 -4.45
C PRO A 66 -27.49 11.73 -3.91
N ASN A 67 -26.75 11.44 -2.85
CA ASN A 67 -26.89 10.19 -2.10
C ASN A 67 -28.37 10.06 -1.71
N PRO A 68 -29.05 8.91 -1.96
CA PRO A 68 -30.40 8.72 -1.48
C PRO A 68 -30.48 8.82 0.05
#